data_AF-X0YM12-F1
#
_entry.id   AF-X0YM12-F1
#
_cell.length_a   1.000
_cell.length_b   1.000
_cell.length_c   1.000
_cell.angle_alpha   90.00
_cell.angle_beta   90.00
_cell.angle_gamma   90.00
#
_symmetry.space_group_name_H-M   'P 1'
#
loop_
_entity.id
_entity.type
_entity.pdbx_description
1 polymer ?
#
loop_
_entity_poly.entity_id
_entity_poly.type
_entity_poly.pdbx_seq_one_letter_code
_entity_poly.pdbx_strand_id
1 'polypeptide(L)' 'MANTYTQIYIQFVFAVQDRISLIQSEWKDELYKYITGIVQTNKHKLIAINGTSNHIHMFIGYKA' A
#
# COMPACT_ATOMS: atom_id res chain seq x y z
N MET A 1 19.36 15.37 -9.50
CA MET A 1 20.41 15.61 -10.51
C MET A 1 19.72 15.71 -11.86
N ALA A 2 19.99 16.75 -12.64
CA ALA A 2 19.39 16.84 -13.98
C ALA A 2 19.71 15.54 -14.74
N ASN A 3 18.69 14.93 -15.36
CA ASN A 3 18.79 13.71 -16.17
C ASN A 3 19.05 12.38 -15.44
N THR A 4 18.74 12.26 -14.15
CA THR A 4 18.69 10.94 -13.48
C THR A 4 17.29 10.34 -13.61
N TYR A 5 17.21 9.14 -14.17
CA TYR A 5 15.99 8.35 -14.22
C TYR A 5 16.09 7.21 -13.21
N THR A 6 15.13 7.14 -12.30
CA THR A 6 14.98 6.03 -11.35
C THR A 6 13.61 5.41 -11.53
N GLN A 7 13.57 4.08 -11.51
CA GLN A 7 12.34 3.30 -11.50
C GLN A 7 12.47 2.29 -10.38
N ILE A 8 11.76 2.53 -9.27
CA ILE A 8 11.82 1.69 -8.08
C ILE A 8 10.41 1.17 -7.81
N TYR A 9 10.31 -0.14 -7.69
CA TYR A 9 9.08 -0.82 -7.33
C TYR A 9 9.28 -1.55 -6.01
N ILE A 10 8.35 -1.35 -5.07
CA ILE A 10 8.45 -1.91 -3.73
C ILE A 10 7.15 -2.64 -3.40
N GLN A 11 7.29 -3.90 -2.97
CA GLN A 11 6.21 -4.69 -2.40
C GLN A 11 6.29 -4.59 -0.87
N PHE A 12 5.26 -4.03 -0.26
CA PHE A 12 5.10 -4.06 1.20
C PHE A 12 4.08 -5.11 1.60
N VAL A 13 4.35 -5.74 2.75
CA VAL A 13 3.42 -6.65 3.42
C VAL A 13 3.29 -6.23 4.88
N PHE A 14 2.09 -5.84 5.30
CA PHE A 14 1.79 -5.46 6.68
C PHE A 14 0.81 -6.46 7.28
N ALA A 15 1.16 -7.03 8.43
CA ALA A 15 0.24 -7.83 9.22
C ALA A 15 -0.47 -6.95 10.26
N VAL A 16 -1.73 -7.29 10.55
CA VAL A 16 -2.43 -6.73 11.71
C VAL A 16 -1.78 -7.20 13.02
N GLN A 17 -2.01 -6.44 14.09
CA GLN A 17 -1.51 -6.79 15.41
C GLN A 17 -1.92 -8.21 15.81
N ASP A 18 -0.95 -8.98 16.29
CA ASP A 18 -1.08 -10.38 16.71
C ASP A 18 -1.67 -11.33 15.65
N ARG A 19 -1.73 -10.89 14.38
CA ARG A 19 -2.40 -11.59 13.25
C ARG A 19 -3.86 -11.95 13.53
N ILE A 20 -4.50 -11.30 14.49
CA ILE A 20 -5.94 -11.42 14.74
C ILE A 20 -6.63 -10.87 13.51
N SER A 21 -7.50 -11.65 12.87
CA SER A 21 -8.13 -11.33 11.57
C SER A 21 -9.08 -10.12 11.64
N LEU A 22 -8.51 -8.93 11.86
CA LEU A 22 -9.23 -7.72 12.17
C LEU A 22 -9.70 -7.01 10.91
N ILE A 23 -9.11 -7.22 9.74
CA ILE A 23 -9.57 -6.57 8.50
C ILE A 23 -10.86 -7.24 8.04
N GLN A 24 -11.99 -6.57 8.29
CA GLN A 24 -13.32 -7.10 7.96
C GLN A 24 -13.80 -6.61 6.59
N SER A 25 -14.66 -7.39 5.94
CA SER A 25 -15.22 -7.09 4.62
C SER A 25 -15.92 -5.73 4.56
N GLU A 26 -16.56 -5.34 5.66
CA GLU A 26 -17.43 -4.16 5.77
C GLU A 26 -16.65 -2.85 5.60
N TRP A 27 -15.36 -2.84 5.95
CA TRP A 27 -14.54 -1.62 5.95
C TRP A 27 -13.20 -1.77 5.20
N LYS A 28 -12.86 -2.97 4.71
CA LYS A 28 -11.64 -3.25 3.94
C LYS A 28 -11.42 -2.25 2.80
N ASP A 29 -12.48 -1.90 2.07
CA ASP A 29 -12.36 -0.99 0.92
C ASP A 29 -12.03 0.45 1.36
N GLU A 30 -12.57 0.91 2.49
CA GLU A 30 -12.24 2.22 3.07
C GLU A 30 -10.80 2.26 3.59
N LEU A 31 -10.33 1.17 4.21
CA LEU A 31 -8.92 1.01 4.57
C LEU A 31 -8.01 1.12 3.35
N TYR A 32 -8.35 0.46 2.24
CA TYR A 32 -7.57 0.53 1.01
C TYR A 32 -7.59 1.91 0.38
N LYS A 33 -8.74 2.61 0.40
CA LYS A 33 -8.84 4.01 -0.05
C LYS A 33 -7.96 4.93 0.82
N TYR A 34 -7.98 4.74 2.14
CA TYR A 34 -7.15 5.52 3.06
C TYR A 34 -5.65 5.33 2.77
N ILE A 35 -5.18 4.09 2.63
CA ILE A 35 -3.80 3.78 2.26
C ILE A 35 -3.45 4.38 0.89
N THR A 36 -4.36 4.28 -0.08
CA THR A 36 -4.20 4.89 -1.41
C THR A 36 -4.00 6.40 -1.30
N GLY A 37 -4.80 7.08 -0.48
CA GLY A 37 -4.68 8.52 -0.21
C GLY A 37 -3.30 8.87 0.36
N ILE A 38 -2.77 8.07 1.29
CA ILE A 38 -1.43 8.27 1.85
C ILE A 38 -0.36 8.13 0.75
N VAL A 39 -0.39 7.08 -0.05
CA VAL A 39 0.59 6.83 -1.13
C VAL A 39 0.59 7.98 -2.15
N GLN A 40 -0.59 8.44 -2.56
CA GLN A 40 -0.75 9.54 -3.51
C GLN A 40 -0.33 10.89 -2.93
N THR A 41 -0.63 11.14 -1.64
CA THR A 41 -0.19 12.37 -0.94
C THR A 41 1.33 12.46 -0.92
N ASN A 42 2.02 11.34 -0.71
CA ASN A 42 3.48 11.23 -0.78
C ASN A 42 4.04 11.20 -2.22
N LYS A 43 3.22 11.46 -3.24
CA LYS A 43 3.61 11.53 -4.66
C LYS A 43 4.19 10.22 -5.22
N HIS A 44 3.87 9.10 -4.58
CA HIS A 44 4.16 7.76 -5.09
C HIS A 44 2.96 7.23 -5.89
N LYS A 45 3.19 6.20 -6.71
CA LYS A 45 2.13 5.54 -7.48
C LYS A 45 1.73 4.24 -6.79
N LEU A 46 0.49 4.12 -6.36
CA LEU A 46 -0.06 2.80 -5.98
C LEU A 46 -0.35 2.01 -7.26
N ILE A 47 0.26 0.85 -7.41
CA ILE A 47 0.09 -0.02 -8.59
C ILE A 47 -0.95 -1.09 -8.29
N ALA A 48 -0.87 -1.70 -7.11
CA ALA A 48 -1.85 -2.67 -6.63
C ALA A 48 -1.96 -2.61 -5.11
N ILE A 49 -3.17 -2.86 -4.59
CA ILE A 49 -3.42 -3.11 -3.18
C ILE A 49 -4.43 -4.24 -3.06
N ASN A 50 -4.14 -5.22 -2.20
CA ASN A 50 -5.06 -6.29 -1.86
C ASN A 50 -4.65 -6.91 -0.53
N GLY A 51 -5.40 -7.87 -0.02
CA GLY A 51 -5.05 -8.54 1.22
C GLY A 51 -6.09 -9.56 1.64
N THR A 52 -5.88 -10.06 2.85
CA THR A 52 -6.79 -10.94 3.56
C THR A 52 -7.06 -10.36 4.94
N SER A 53 -7.86 -11.04 5.76
CA SER A 53 -8.30 -10.55 7.06
C SER A 53 -7.15 -10.26 8.05
N ASN A 54 -5.98 -10.87 7.86
CA ASN A 54 -4.83 -10.72 8.76
C ASN A 54 -3.61 -9.97 8.17
N HIS A 55 -3.61 -9.62 6.88
CA HIS A 55 -2.51 -8.85 6.28
C HIS A 55 -2.89 -8.19 4.95
N ILE A 56 -2.13 -7.14 4.59
CA ILE A 56 -2.27 -6.37 3.35
C ILE A 56 -0.98 -6.46 2.54
N HIS A 57 -1.14 -6.61 1.24
CA HIS A 57 -0.10 -6.46 0.22
C HIS A 57 -0.31 -5.15 -0.52
N MET A 58 0.74 -4.34 -0.66
CA MET A 58 0.71 -3.17 -1.52
C MET A 58 1.96 -3.09 -2.38
N PHE A 59 1.74 -2.88 -3.68
CA PHE A 59 2.79 -2.69 -4.67
C PHE A 59 2.80 -1.23 -5.10
N ILE A 60 3.92 -0.56 -4.91
CA ILE A 60 4.05 0.86 -5.27
C ILE A 60 5.20 1.10 -6.23
N GLY A 61 5.01 2.06 -7.14
CA GLY A 61 6.08 2.79 -7.80
C GLY A 61 6.56 3.89 -6.88
N TYR A 62 7.74 3.71 -6.29
CA TYR A 62 8.35 4.69 -5.40
C TYR A 62 8.98 5.82 -6.21
N LYS A 63 8.75 7.05 -5.75
CA LYS A 63 9.34 8.26 -6.32
C LYS A 63 10.32 8.83 -5.31
N ALA A 64 11.61 8.64 -5.58
CA ALA A 64 12.72 9.13 -4.78
C ALA A 64 12.92 10.65 -4.93
#